data_AF-A0AA96FA45-F1
#
_entry.id   AF-A0AA96FA45-F1
#
_cell.length_a   1.000
_cell.length_b   1.000
_cell.length_c   1.000
_cell.angle_alpha   90.00
_cell.angle_beta   90.00
_cell.angle_gamma   90.00
#
_symmetry.space_group_name_H-M   'P 1'
#
loop_
_entity.id
_entity.type
_entity.pdbx_description
1 polymer ?
#
loop_
_entity_poly.entity_id
_entity_poly.type
_entity_poly.pdbx_seq_one_letter_code
_entity_poly.pdbx_strand_id
1 'polypeptide(L)'
;MRARPKPLLGGILGLLLAAVAVTLLTVLGVIAADRAVVWGAAAVGVLVGTVMLTQRTSLARKRVLTMVVVAGLAAGIAVTGISEVVGGGSLSDGCTLVATSDLEIAPVSPQQTSATDPFDVSSSDTIVWTATSSSVLTDWNSAIAVRVGGFEIPLWTGTYANEAQVTELSAREDVAARVEAFEQTYGFPLTGVYHLVGTLDAVEGSCTVDLYMRVEPSHALDGFLLVGLWAVGAGVLLALLVLAWDVRGSIRDADAFAATSHGGDVQPRGRAARHSTDGKADAAGDAVTTEPSRDERSARGRSAPARDSARGASGRRSGSRADQAGSPDRSGSMVDAADGQAADGHDIVAPSENATSGPSALEGEVEAVGVSEAVGVSEAVGVSEVDGVSEVDGAAAADSDDAPADTGDDEGPATRDA
;
A
#
# COMPACT_ATOMS: atom_id res chain seq x y z
N MET A 1 13.18 35.57 -15.16
CA MET A 1 13.05 34.89 -13.85
C MET A 1 14.00 33.71 -13.84
N ARG A 2 14.81 33.49 -12.79
CA ARG A 2 15.75 32.34 -12.75
C ARG A 2 14.95 31.05 -12.49
N ALA A 3 14.98 30.11 -13.43
CA ALA A 3 14.39 28.78 -13.24
C ALA A 3 15.02 28.11 -12.02
N ARG A 4 14.24 27.93 -10.95
CA ARG A 4 14.69 27.23 -9.75
C ARG A 4 14.37 25.74 -9.92
N PRO A 5 15.34 24.82 -9.75
CA PRO A 5 15.06 23.39 -9.81
C PRO A 5 14.00 23.03 -8.74
N LYS A 6 13.00 22.24 -9.13
CA LYS A 6 11.89 21.81 -8.28
C LYS A 6 11.91 20.28 -8.05
N PRO A 7 13.00 19.72 -7.46
CA PRO A 7 13.11 18.27 -7.25
C PRO A 7 12.01 17.70 -6.35
N LEU A 8 11.56 18.49 -5.36
CA LEU A 8 10.48 18.08 -4.47
C LEU A 8 9.16 17.89 -5.23
N LEU A 9 8.85 18.80 -6.15
CA LEU A 9 7.66 18.71 -6.98
C LEU A 9 7.74 17.48 -7.91
N GLY A 10 8.92 17.20 -8.47
CA GLY A 10 9.15 16.00 -9.28
C GLY A 10 8.94 14.71 -8.50
N GLY A 11 9.50 14.63 -7.28
CA GLY A 11 9.28 13.48 -6.40
C GLY A 11 7.81 13.28 -6.03
N ILE A 12 7.08 14.35 -5.69
CA ILE A 12 5.65 14.28 -5.33
C ILE A 12 4.79 13.85 -6.53
N LEU A 13 5.00 14.46 -7.71
CA LEU A 13 4.26 14.09 -8.92
C LEU A 13 4.58 12.65 -9.35
N GLY A 14 5.84 12.25 -9.22
CA GLY A 14 6.26 10.87 -9.49
C GLY A 14 5.64 9.85 -8.53
N LEU A 15 5.56 10.18 -7.24
CA LEU A 15 4.87 9.35 -6.24
C LEU A 15 3.37 9.23 -6.56
N LEU A 16 2.72 10.35 -6.87
CA LEU A 16 1.30 10.38 -7.18
C LEU A 16 1.01 9.57 -8.45
N LEU A 17 1.82 9.73 -9.50
CA LEU A 17 1.69 8.92 -10.72
C LEU A 17 1.86 7.41 -10.42
N ALA A 18 2.83 7.04 -9.60
CA ALA A 18 3.02 5.65 -9.21
C ALA A 18 1.85 5.10 -8.39
N ALA A 19 1.32 5.89 -7.44
CA ALA A 19 0.14 5.51 -6.66
C ALA A 19 -1.07 5.26 -7.59
N VAL A 20 -1.37 6.19 -8.50
CA VAL A 20 -2.46 6.05 -9.46
C VAL A 20 -2.26 4.85 -10.37
N ALA A 21 -1.04 4.63 -10.87
CA ALA A 21 -0.74 3.49 -11.74
C ALA A 21 -0.92 2.15 -11.01
N VAL A 22 -0.44 2.04 -9.76
CA VAL A 22 -0.66 0.82 -8.96
C VAL A 22 -2.15 0.62 -8.69
N THR A 23 -2.87 1.65 -8.25
CA THR A 23 -4.30 1.53 -8.00
C THR A 23 -5.06 1.11 -9.26
N LEU A 24 -4.74 1.69 -10.43
CA LEU A 24 -5.32 1.26 -11.71
C LEU A 24 -5.03 -0.21 -12.02
N LEU A 25 -3.77 -0.63 -11.91
CA LEU A 25 -3.38 -2.01 -12.21
C LEU A 25 -4.00 -3.00 -11.24
N THR A 26 -4.16 -2.63 -9.96
CA THR A 26 -4.88 -3.44 -8.98
C THR A 26 -6.35 -3.56 -9.31
N VAL A 27 -7.02 -2.43 -9.54
CA VAL A 27 -8.46 -2.39 -9.84
C VAL A 27 -8.79 -3.13 -11.13
N LEU A 28 -7.89 -3.08 -12.12
CA LEU A 28 -8.01 -3.84 -13.38
C LEU A 28 -7.68 -5.33 -13.24
N GLY A 29 -7.32 -5.80 -12.03
CA GLY A 29 -6.99 -7.20 -11.78
C GLY A 29 -5.66 -7.67 -12.36
N VAL A 30 -4.75 -6.74 -12.72
CA VAL A 30 -3.46 -7.07 -13.33
C VAL A 30 -2.41 -7.43 -12.28
N ILE A 31 -2.43 -6.76 -11.12
CA ILE A 31 -1.47 -7.00 -10.01
C ILE A 31 -2.16 -6.89 -8.65
N ALA A 32 -1.76 -7.70 -7.68
CA ALA A 32 -2.17 -7.53 -6.28
C ALA A 32 -1.54 -6.26 -5.67
N ALA A 33 -2.28 -5.57 -4.78
CA ALA A 33 -1.79 -4.39 -4.06
C ALA A 33 -0.90 -4.75 -2.85
N ASP A 34 0.04 -5.68 -3.05
CA ASP A 34 0.95 -6.12 -2.00
C ASP A 34 2.00 -5.06 -1.66
N ARG A 35 2.66 -5.25 -0.51
CA ARG A 35 3.68 -4.31 -0.02
C ARG A 35 4.82 -4.14 -1.04
N ALA A 36 5.26 -5.21 -1.69
CA ALA A 36 6.33 -5.14 -2.70
C ALA A 36 5.96 -4.25 -3.89
N VAL A 37 4.75 -4.42 -4.41
CA VAL A 37 4.25 -3.69 -5.58
C VAL A 37 4.03 -2.22 -5.26
N VAL A 38 3.28 -1.93 -4.20
CA VAL A 38 2.91 -0.56 -3.81
C VAL A 38 4.16 0.28 -3.51
N TRP A 39 5.03 -0.23 -2.63
CA TRP A 39 6.22 0.51 -2.20
C TRP A 39 7.32 0.51 -3.26
N GLY A 40 7.41 -0.54 -4.08
CA GLY A 40 8.36 -0.63 -5.20
C GLY A 40 8.02 0.39 -6.29
N ALA A 41 6.76 0.46 -6.69
CA ALA A 41 6.28 1.45 -7.65
C ALA A 41 6.44 2.88 -7.11
N ALA A 42 6.12 3.11 -5.83
CA ALA A 42 6.33 4.42 -5.19
C ALA A 42 7.81 4.84 -5.24
N ALA A 43 8.74 3.94 -4.91
CA ALA A 43 10.18 4.20 -4.98
C ALA A 43 10.62 4.57 -6.40
N VAL A 44 10.20 3.80 -7.40
CA VAL A 44 10.51 4.05 -8.82
C VAL A 44 9.90 5.39 -9.28
N GLY A 45 8.63 5.64 -8.95
CA GLY A 45 7.92 6.88 -9.28
C GLY A 45 8.63 8.11 -8.74
N VAL A 46 8.98 8.11 -7.45
CA VAL A 46 9.73 9.21 -6.82
C VAL A 46 11.06 9.45 -7.52
N LEU A 47 11.83 8.39 -7.83
CA LEU A 47 13.12 8.52 -8.51
C LEU A 47 12.96 9.08 -9.93
N VAL A 48 12.06 8.50 -10.73
CA VAL A 48 11.81 8.93 -12.12
C VAL A 48 11.32 10.37 -12.15
N GLY A 49 10.35 10.72 -11.33
CA GLY A 49 9.83 12.09 -11.23
C GLY A 49 10.89 13.09 -10.77
N THR A 50 11.72 12.72 -9.80
CA THR A 50 12.85 13.55 -9.34
C THR A 50 13.88 13.75 -10.44
N VAL A 51 14.26 12.69 -11.16
CA VAL A 51 15.25 12.75 -12.25
C VAL A 51 14.72 13.58 -13.42
N MET A 52 13.45 13.39 -13.83
CA MET A 52 12.85 14.14 -14.92
C MET A 52 12.84 15.65 -14.68
N LEU A 53 12.53 16.09 -13.45
CA LEU A 53 12.45 17.52 -13.12
C LEU A 53 13.76 18.09 -12.55
N THR A 54 14.83 17.29 -12.47
CA THR A 54 16.14 17.72 -11.98
C THR A 54 17.23 17.52 -13.03
N GLN A 55 17.38 18.48 -13.94
CA GLN A 55 18.41 18.41 -14.99
C GLN A 55 19.82 18.78 -14.51
N ARG A 56 19.96 19.55 -13.41
CA ARG A 56 21.26 19.89 -12.79
C ARG A 56 21.27 19.50 -11.32
N THR A 57 21.64 18.26 -11.04
CA THR A 57 21.71 17.71 -9.66
C THR A 57 22.66 18.48 -8.76
N SER A 58 23.69 19.11 -9.31
CA SER A 58 24.67 19.93 -8.58
C SER A 58 24.04 21.11 -7.84
N LEU A 59 23.02 21.75 -8.42
CA LEU A 59 22.35 22.93 -7.84
C LEU A 59 21.32 22.56 -6.77
N ALA A 60 20.88 21.31 -6.74
CA ALA A 60 19.82 20.84 -5.85
C ALA A 60 20.25 19.64 -4.99
N ARG A 61 21.55 19.44 -4.79
CA ARG A 61 22.14 18.22 -4.20
C ARG A 61 21.46 17.78 -2.91
N LYS A 62 21.18 18.72 -1.99
CA LYS A 62 20.51 18.42 -0.72
C LYS A 62 19.10 17.85 -0.92
N ARG A 63 18.30 18.45 -1.79
CA ARG A 63 16.91 18.04 -2.04
C ARG A 63 16.82 16.74 -2.84
N VAL A 64 17.71 16.55 -3.81
CA VAL A 64 17.83 15.29 -4.56
C VAL A 64 18.19 14.16 -3.62
N LEU A 65 19.19 14.37 -2.74
CA LEU A 65 19.57 13.39 -1.73
C LEU A 65 18.39 13.01 -0.84
N THR A 66 17.59 13.99 -0.38
CA THR A 66 16.37 13.70 0.40
C THR A 66 15.41 12.79 -0.36
N MET A 67 15.13 13.05 -1.63
CA MET A 67 14.22 12.21 -2.43
C MET A 67 14.78 10.82 -2.69
N VAL A 68 16.09 10.69 -2.90
CA VAL A 68 16.76 9.39 -3.03
C VAL A 68 16.66 8.59 -1.73
N VAL A 69 16.80 9.23 -0.57
CA VAL A 69 16.61 8.56 0.73
C VAL A 69 15.16 8.10 0.91
N VAL A 70 14.18 8.94 0.57
CA VAL A 70 12.76 8.56 0.63
C VAL A 70 12.47 7.36 -0.28
N ALA A 71 12.96 7.40 -1.52
CA ALA A 71 12.82 6.27 -2.44
C ALA A 71 13.56 5.01 -1.95
N GLY A 72 14.72 5.17 -1.33
CA GLY A 72 15.47 4.06 -0.72
C GLY A 72 14.74 3.42 0.45
N LEU A 73 14.07 4.21 1.31
CA LEU A 73 13.23 3.70 2.38
C LEU A 73 12.02 2.95 1.83
N ALA A 74 11.32 3.51 0.83
CA ALA A 74 10.22 2.83 0.14
C ALA A 74 10.68 1.52 -0.50
N ALA A 75 11.82 1.51 -1.20
CA ALA A 75 12.40 0.29 -1.76
C ALA A 75 12.76 -0.74 -0.68
N GLY A 76 13.26 -0.31 0.48
CA GLY A 76 13.51 -1.18 1.63
C GLY A 76 12.24 -1.87 2.14
N ILE A 77 11.13 -1.13 2.25
CA ILE A 77 9.81 -1.68 2.62
C ILE A 77 9.30 -2.63 1.52
N ALA A 78 9.52 -2.30 0.24
CA ALA A 78 9.13 -3.17 -0.86
C ALA A 78 9.82 -4.54 -0.78
N VAL A 79 11.11 -4.57 -0.44
CA VAL A 79 11.88 -5.81 -0.30
C VAL A 79 11.34 -6.70 0.81
N THR A 80 10.82 -6.13 1.91
CA THR A 80 10.20 -6.95 2.98
C THR A 80 8.87 -7.57 2.57
N GLY A 81 8.24 -7.09 1.49
CA GLY A 81 7.01 -7.67 0.93
C GLY A 81 7.25 -8.77 -0.12
N ILE A 82 8.49 -9.09 -0.50
CA ILE A 82 8.74 -10.09 -1.56
C ILE A 82 8.21 -11.47 -1.17
N SER A 83 8.29 -11.83 0.12
CA SER A 83 7.74 -13.09 0.61
C SER A 83 6.22 -13.17 0.49
N GLU A 84 5.51 -12.04 0.47
CA GLU A 84 4.07 -12.01 0.27
C GLU A 84 3.73 -12.37 -1.18
N VAL A 85 4.48 -11.84 -2.15
CA VAL A 85 4.27 -12.11 -3.59
C VAL A 85 4.63 -13.54 -3.97
N VAL A 86 5.66 -14.10 -3.33
CA VAL A 86 6.11 -15.48 -3.58
C VAL A 86 5.31 -16.49 -2.73
N GLY A 87 4.76 -16.03 -1.61
CA GLY A 87 3.85 -16.81 -0.79
C GLY A 87 2.49 -16.88 -1.47
N GLY A 88 2.07 -18.08 -1.85
CA GLY A 88 0.66 -18.32 -2.17
C GLY A 88 -0.23 -18.12 -0.95
N GLY A 89 -1.51 -18.42 -1.10
CA GLY A 89 -2.39 -18.53 0.06
C GLY A 89 -1.93 -19.64 1.01
N SER A 90 -2.39 -19.57 2.24
CA SER A 90 -2.11 -20.54 3.29
C SER A 90 -3.35 -20.81 4.12
N LEU A 91 -3.36 -21.96 4.76
CA LEU A 91 -4.36 -22.32 5.74
C LEU A 91 -3.65 -22.98 6.91
N SER A 92 -4.06 -22.66 8.12
CA SER A 92 -3.57 -23.31 9.33
C SER A 92 -3.77 -24.82 9.30
N ASP A 93 -2.84 -25.55 9.90
CA ASP A 93 -2.93 -27.00 10.04
C ASP A 93 -4.20 -27.41 10.79
N GLY A 94 -4.86 -28.48 10.33
CA GLY A 94 -6.09 -28.97 10.95
C GLY A 94 -7.36 -28.25 10.49
N CYS A 95 -7.26 -27.30 9.57
CA CYS A 95 -8.37 -26.75 8.82
C CYS A 95 -8.31 -27.16 7.34
N THR A 96 -9.47 -27.27 6.72
CA THR A 96 -9.59 -27.26 5.25
C THR A 96 -10.61 -26.23 4.84
N LEU A 97 -10.39 -25.60 3.69
CA LEU A 97 -11.32 -24.69 3.06
C LEU A 97 -11.24 -24.96 1.57
N VAL A 98 -12.39 -25.18 0.95
CA VAL A 98 -12.53 -25.27 -0.51
C VAL A 98 -13.67 -24.37 -0.95
N ALA A 99 -13.48 -23.68 -2.06
CA ALA A 99 -14.49 -22.81 -2.66
C ALA A 99 -14.62 -23.08 -4.15
N THR A 100 -15.81 -22.85 -4.68
CA THR A 100 -16.13 -22.86 -6.12
C THR A 100 -16.88 -21.58 -6.46
N SER A 101 -16.69 -21.07 -7.66
CA SER A 101 -17.45 -19.94 -8.23
C SER A 101 -18.01 -20.34 -9.60
N ASP A 102 -18.73 -19.44 -10.26
CA ASP A 102 -19.23 -19.70 -11.60
C ASP A 102 -18.07 -19.67 -12.63
N LEU A 103 -16.98 -18.97 -12.31
CA LEU A 103 -15.74 -18.95 -13.10
C LEU A 103 -14.81 -20.12 -12.76
N GLU A 104 -14.76 -20.55 -11.51
CA GLU A 104 -13.92 -21.64 -10.99
C GLU A 104 -14.80 -22.82 -10.52
N ILE A 105 -15.18 -23.67 -11.47
CA ILE A 105 -16.05 -24.83 -11.23
C ILE A 105 -15.33 -25.90 -10.40
N ALA A 106 -14.01 -26.01 -10.55
CA ALA A 106 -13.21 -26.93 -9.75
C ALA A 106 -13.01 -26.37 -8.34
N PRO A 107 -13.13 -27.18 -7.27
CA PRO A 107 -12.86 -26.71 -5.92
C PRO A 107 -11.42 -26.21 -5.77
N VAL A 108 -11.27 -24.95 -5.35
CA VAL A 108 -9.98 -24.29 -5.10
C VAL A 108 -9.77 -24.14 -3.61
N SER A 109 -8.62 -24.57 -3.10
CA SER A 109 -8.20 -24.33 -1.72
C SER A 109 -7.29 -23.10 -1.62
N PRO A 110 -7.21 -22.45 -0.44
CA PRO A 110 -6.35 -21.28 -0.25
C PRO A 110 -4.90 -21.50 -0.71
N GLN A 111 -4.33 -22.68 -0.45
CA GLN A 111 -2.95 -23.02 -0.83
C GLN A 111 -2.71 -23.11 -2.34
N GLN A 112 -3.77 -23.21 -3.13
CA GLN A 112 -3.71 -23.21 -4.59
C GLN A 112 -3.76 -21.79 -5.17
N THR A 113 -4.09 -20.78 -4.36
CA THR A 113 -4.17 -19.40 -4.81
C THR A 113 -2.83 -18.69 -4.67
N SER A 114 -2.56 -17.70 -5.53
CA SER A 114 -1.40 -16.81 -5.43
C SER A 114 -1.70 -15.44 -6.03
N ALA A 115 -0.82 -14.47 -5.84
CA ALA A 115 -0.96 -13.15 -6.45
C ALA A 115 -1.04 -13.19 -8.00
N THR A 116 -0.48 -14.22 -8.63
CA THR A 116 -0.50 -14.43 -10.10
C THR A 116 -1.57 -15.40 -10.57
N ASP A 117 -2.14 -16.18 -9.66
CA ASP A 117 -3.15 -17.21 -9.91
C ASP A 117 -4.22 -17.13 -8.81
N PRO A 118 -5.03 -16.06 -8.79
CA PRO A 118 -6.02 -15.84 -7.74
C PRO A 118 -7.27 -16.70 -7.98
N PHE A 119 -8.08 -16.91 -6.94
CA PHE A 119 -9.43 -17.44 -7.08
C PHE A 119 -10.33 -16.42 -7.78
N ASP A 120 -10.79 -16.75 -8.98
CA ASP A 120 -11.55 -15.84 -9.83
C ASP A 120 -13.05 -15.86 -9.51
N VAL A 121 -13.63 -14.66 -9.37
CA VAL A 121 -15.08 -14.48 -9.24
C VAL A 121 -15.55 -13.30 -10.09
N SER A 122 -16.76 -13.41 -10.64
CA SER A 122 -17.46 -12.26 -11.19
C SER A 122 -18.15 -11.45 -10.08
N SER A 123 -18.47 -10.18 -10.35
CA SER A 123 -19.23 -9.35 -9.42
C SER A 123 -20.66 -9.83 -9.18
N SER A 124 -21.16 -10.75 -10.01
CA SER A 124 -22.49 -11.36 -9.91
C SER A 124 -22.46 -12.84 -9.51
N ASP A 125 -21.28 -13.38 -9.18
CA ASP A 125 -21.12 -14.80 -8.86
C ASP A 125 -21.77 -15.16 -7.53
N THR A 126 -22.09 -16.45 -7.38
CA THR A 126 -22.33 -17.06 -6.07
C THR A 126 -21.16 -17.96 -5.71
N ILE A 127 -20.46 -17.64 -4.61
CA ILE A 127 -19.41 -18.49 -4.09
C ILE A 127 -20.04 -19.58 -3.23
N VAL A 128 -19.76 -20.83 -3.56
CA VAL A 128 -20.09 -21.97 -2.68
C VAL A 128 -18.81 -22.41 -2.01
N TRP A 129 -18.81 -22.48 -0.69
CA TRP A 129 -17.63 -22.87 0.08
C TRP A 129 -17.97 -23.89 1.14
N THR A 130 -16.99 -24.73 1.45
CA THR A 130 -17.02 -25.70 2.53
C THR A 130 -15.72 -25.59 3.33
N ALA A 131 -15.85 -25.39 4.63
CA ALA A 131 -14.77 -25.38 5.59
C ALA A 131 -14.90 -26.56 6.54
N THR A 132 -13.79 -27.23 6.85
CA THR A 132 -13.76 -28.27 7.89
C THR A 132 -12.64 -28.05 8.88
N SER A 133 -12.85 -28.51 10.11
CA SER A 133 -11.86 -28.49 11.19
C SER A 133 -11.63 -29.89 11.75
N SER A 134 -10.42 -30.13 12.26
CA SER A 134 -10.05 -31.40 12.90
C SER A 134 -10.68 -31.60 14.29
N SER A 135 -11.14 -30.52 14.92
CA SER A 135 -11.86 -30.51 16.19
C SER A 135 -13.17 -29.74 16.06
N VAL A 136 -14.14 -30.05 16.93
CA VAL A 136 -15.34 -29.21 17.09
C VAL A 136 -14.91 -27.88 17.70
N LEU A 137 -15.16 -26.79 16.99
CA LEU A 137 -14.91 -25.44 17.46
C LEU A 137 -16.21 -24.94 18.10
N THR A 138 -16.19 -24.67 19.41
CA THR A 138 -17.34 -24.08 20.11
C THR A 138 -17.12 -22.58 20.27
N ASP A 139 -18.20 -21.80 20.13
CA ASP A 139 -18.19 -20.34 20.31
C ASP A 139 -17.03 -19.62 19.61
N TRP A 140 -16.98 -19.66 18.28
CA TRP A 140 -15.89 -19.05 17.54
C TRP A 140 -16.16 -17.58 17.20
N ASN A 141 -15.08 -16.80 17.20
CA ASN A 141 -15.03 -15.47 16.62
C ASN A 141 -14.35 -15.56 15.27
N SER A 142 -14.92 -14.92 14.27
CA SER A 142 -14.42 -14.92 12.91
C SER A 142 -14.25 -13.50 12.41
N ALA A 143 -13.17 -13.26 11.70
CA ALA A 143 -12.87 -12.00 11.05
C ALA A 143 -12.34 -12.28 9.65
N ILE A 144 -12.76 -11.47 8.69
CA ILE A 144 -12.21 -11.46 7.34
C ILE A 144 -11.77 -10.02 7.05
N ALA A 145 -10.59 -9.86 6.49
CA ALA A 145 -10.03 -8.58 6.09
C ALA A 145 -9.36 -8.69 4.71
N VAL A 146 -9.28 -7.57 4.01
CA VAL A 146 -8.42 -7.42 2.83
C VAL A 146 -7.12 -6.79 3.26
N ARG A 147 -5.99 -7.38 2.86
CA ARG A 147 -4.66 -6.81 3.07
C ARG A 147 -4.28 -5.94 1.88
N VAL A 148 -4.05 -4.64 2.13
CA VAL A 148 -3.60 -3.64 1.14
C VAL A 148 -2.33 -2.97 1.62
N GLY A 149 -1.22 -3.10 0.88
CA GLY A 149 0.08 -2.52 1.23
C GLY A 149 0.64 -3.00 2.58
N GLY A 150 0.17 -4.15 3.06
CA GLY A 150 0.50 -4.71 4.38
C GLY A 150 -0.35 -4.21 5.54
N PHE A 151 -1.49 -3.56 5.27
CA PHE A 151 -2.50 -3.17 6.25
C PHE A 151 -3.78 -3.98 6.04
N GLU A 152 -4.40 -4.43 7.12
CA GLU A 152 -5.65 -5.19 7.07
C GLU A 152 -6.85 -4.26 7.23
N ILE A 153 -7.73 -4.27 6.22
CA ILE A 153 -8.99 -3.55 6.19
C ILE A 153 -10.09 -4.58 6.48
N PRO A 154 -10.75 -4.53 7.64
CA PRO A 154 -11.73 -5.55 8.01
C PRO A 154 -12.91 -5.50 7.04
N LEU A 155 -13.24 -6.62 6.40
CA LEU A 155 -14.44 -6.74 5.59
C LEU A 155 -15.64 -7.11 6.45
N TRP A 156 -15.42 -7.98 7.42
CA TRP A 156 -16.48 -8.58 8.20
C TRP A 156 -15.94 -9.17 9.49
N THR A 157 -16.73 -9.11 10.55
CA THR A 157 -16.49 -9.80 11.82
C THR A 157 -17.80 -10.39 12.33
N GLY A 158 -17.72 -11.54 13.00
CA GLY A 158 -18.89 -12.19 13.59
C GLY A 158 -18.52 -13.22 14.64
N THR A 159 -19.44 -13.44 15.57
CA THR A 159 -19.33 -14.45 16.63
C THR A 159 -20.45 -15.46 16.46
N TYR A 160 -20.14 -16.74 16.51
CA TYR A 160 -21.08 -17.83 16.27
C TYR A 160 -20.98 -18.89 17.35
N ALA A 161 -22.14 -19.28 17.91
CA ALA A 161 -22.25 -20.44 18.78
C ALA A 161 -22.48 -21.70 17.93
N ASN A 162 -21.53 -22.64 17.94
CA ASN A 162 -21.65 -23.93 17.26
C ASN A 162 -22.37 -24.95 18.15
N GLU A 163 -23.64 -24.69 18.45
CA GLU A 163 -24.45 -25.57 19.30
C GLU A 163 -24.61 -26.97 18.72
N ALA A 164 -24.57 -27.09 17.39
CA ALA A 164 -24.67 -28.34 16.66
C ALA A 164 -23.42 -29.21 16.75
N GLN A 165 -22.30 -28.68 17.28
CA GLN A 165 -21.02 -29.37 17.42
C GLN A 165 -20.52 -29.98 16.10
N VAL A 166 -20.78 -29.29 14.99
CA VAL A 166 -20.33 -29.75 13.67
C VAL A 166 -18.90 -29.32 13.39
N THR A 167 -18.14 -30.18 12.73
CA THR A 167 -16.76 -29.89 12.26
C THR A 167 -16.72 -29.44 10.80
N GLU A 168 -17.86 -29.41 10.13
CA GLU A 168 -18.01 -29.03 8.74
C GLU A 168 -19.08 -27.94 8.65
N LEU A 169 -18.71 -26.84 7.99
CA LEU A 169 -19.58 -25.72 7.71
C LEU A 169 -19.54 -25.44 6.21
N SER A 170 -20.70 -25.35 5.59
CA SER A 170 -20.81 -24.94 4.19
C SER A 170 -21.82 -23.81 4.06
N ALA A 171 -21.55 -22.89 3.13
CA ALA A 171 -22.48 -21.81 2.82
C ALA A 171 -22.37 -21.40 1.34
N ARG A 172 -23.36 -20.60 0.92
CA ARG A 172 -23.37 -19.92 -0.37
C ARG A 172 -23.37 -18.42 -0.08
N GLU A 173 -22.46 -17.70 -0.70
CA GLU A 173 -22.28 -16.26 -0.54
C GLU A 173 -22.52 -15.56 -1.88
N ASP A 174 -23.41 -14.58 -1.89
CA ASP A 174 -23.67 -13.72 -3.04
C ASP A 174 -22.60 -12.62 -3.11
N VAL A 175 -21.76 -12.65 -4.15
CA VAL A 175 -20.67 -11.68 -4.31
C VAL A 175 -21.22 -10.27 -4.51
N ALA A 176 -22.34 -10.11 -5.22
CA ALA A 176 -22.91 -8.80 -5.51
C ALA A 176 -23.33 -8.10 -4.22
N ALA A 177 -24.02 -8.82 -3.32
CA ALA A 177 -24.43 -8.29 -2.02
C ALA A 177 -23.23 -7.88 -1.15
N ARG A 178 -22.13 -8.65 -1.18
CA ARG A 178 -20.90 -8.34 -0.42
C ARG A 178 -20.15 -7.14 -0.99
N VAL A 179 -20.04 -7.05 -2.32
CA VAL A 179 -19.40 -5.92 -3.01
C VAL A 179 -20.21 -4.64 -2.76
N GLU A 180 -21.54 -4.70 -2.81
CA GLU A 180 -22.41 -3.55 -2.52
C GLU A 180 -22.25 -3.09 -1.07
N ALA A 181 -22.28 -4.02 -0.10
CA ALA A 181 -22.09 -3.68 1.31
C ALA A 181 -20.72 -3.05 1.58
N PHE A 182 -19.68 -3.54 0.91
CA PHE A 182 -18.34 -2.98 0.97
C PHE A 182 -18.31 -1.56 0.38
N GLU A 183 -18.89 -1.35 -0.80
CA GLU A 183 -18.93 -0.04 -1.45
C GLU A 183 -19.71 0.98 -0.61
N GLN A 184 -20.83 0.59 -0.01
CA GLN A 184 -21.58 1.45 0.89
C GLN A 184 -20.77 1.84 2.14
N THR A 185 -19.93 0.94 2.65
CA THR A 185 -19.13 1.16 3.86
C THR A 185 -17.89 2.01 3.58
N TYR A 186 -17.17 1.73 2.48
CA TYR A 186 -15.86 2.32 2.20
C TYR A 186 -15.89 3.38 1.10
N GLY A 187 -16.98 3.50 0.35
CA GLY A 187 -17.17 4.47 -0.72
C GLY A 187 -16.44 4.14 -2.02
N PHE A 188 -16.03 2.88 -2.22
CA PHE A 188 -15.42 2.43 -3.47
C PHE A 188 -15.73 0.95 -3.76
N PRO A 189 -15.85 0.56 -5.05
CA PRO A 189 -16.14 -0.82 -5.43
C PRO A 189 -14.96 -1.75 -5.13
N LEU A 190 -15.28 -2.98 -4.71
CA LEU A 190 -14.30 -4.05 -4.49
C LEU A 190 -14.04 -4.79 -5.82
N THR A 191 -13.11 -4.29 -6.63
CA THR A 191 -12.73 -4.86 -7.94
C THR A 191 -11.22 -4.97 -8.05
N GLY A 192 -10.71 -6.09 -8.58
CA GLY A 192 -9.28 -6.35 -8.73
C GLY A 192 -8.80 -7.58 -7.97
N VAL A 193 -7.47 -7.74 -7.88
CA VAL A 193 -6.82 -8.82 -7.11
C VAL A 193 -6.57 -8.36 -5.67
N TYR A 194 -7.11 -9.12 -4.71
CA TYR A 194 -7.02 -8.85 -3.29
C TYR A 194 -6.45 -10.04 -2.53
N HIS A 195 -5.59 -9.74 -1.57
CA HIS A 195 -5.13 -10.70 -0.56
C HIS A 195 -6.14 -10.68 0.60
N LEU A 196 -6.96 -11.72 0.69
CA LEU A 196 -7.90 -11.91 1.78
C LEU A 196 -7.24 -12.67 2.91
N VAL A 197 -7.42 -12.17 4.12
CA VAL A 197 -6.96 -12.80 5.34
C VAL A 197 -8.15 -13.03 6.25
N GLY A 198 -8.25 -14.22 6.80
CA GLY A 198 -9.30 -14.59 7.72
C GLY A 198 -8.72 -15.21 8.97
N THR A 199 -9.34 -14.92 10.10
CA THR A 199 -9.09 -15.60 11.36
C THR A 199 -10.38 -16.17 11.88
N LEU A 200 -10.29 -17.36 12.45
CA LEU A 200 -11.34 -17.99 13.23
C LEU A 200 -10.72 -18.42 14.55
N ASP A 201 -11.11 -17.78 15.64
CA ASP A 201 -10.59 -18.01 16.97
C ASP A 201 -11.68 -18.66 17.84
N ALA A 202 -11.43 -19.89 18.29
CA ALA A 202 -12.28 -20.64 19.21
C ALA A 202 -11.48 -21.04 20.46
N VAL A 203 -12.16 -21.56 21.49
CA VAL A 203 -11.49 -22.02 22.71
C VAL A 203 -10.60 -23.23 22.44
N GLU A 204 -10.98 -24.08 21.50
CA GLU A 204 -10.29 -25.32 21.15
C GLU A 204 -9.10 -25.10 20.20
N GLY A 205 -9.05 -23.95 19.52
CA GLY A 205 -8.00 -23.64 18.56
C GLY A 205 -8.32 -22.41 17.70
N SER A 206 -7.32 -21.98 16.94
CA SER A 206 -7.45 -20.90 15.96
C SER A 206 -7.13 -21.40 14.56
N CYS A 207 -7.88 -20.93 13.57
CA CYS A 207 -7.65 -21.16 12.17
C CYS A 207 -7.34 -19.84 11.48
N THR A 208 -6.20 -19.73 10.84
CA THR A 208 -5.89 -18.60 9.95
C THR A 208 -5.98 -19.05 8.50
N VAL A 209 -6.54 -18.20 7.65
CA VAL A 209 -6.58 -18.36 6.21
C VAL A 209 -5.98 -17.14 5.54
N ASP A 210 -5.14 -17.37 4.54
CA ASP A 210 -4.66 -16.36 3.59
C ASP A 210 -5.03 -16.88 2.20
N LEU A 211 -5.74 -16.10 1.40
CA LEU A 211 -6.13 -16.49 0.04
C LEU A 211 -6.09 -15.28 -0.89
N TYR A 212 -5.76 -15.52 -2.16
CA TYR A 212 -5.83 -14.49 -3.20
C TYR A 212 -7.12 -14.67 -3.98
N MET A 213 -7.87 -13.57 -4.13
CA MET A 213 -9.14 -13.55 -4.85
C MET A 213 -9.14 -12.40 -5.85
N ARG A 214 -9.65 -12.64 -7.05
CA ARG A 214 -9.84 -11.60 -8.06
C ARG A 214 -11.33 -11.41 -8.33
N VAL A 215 -11.81 -10.20 -8.08
CA VAL A 215 -13.14 -9.77 -8.48
C VAL A 215 -13.01 -9.10 -9.84
N GLU A 216 -13.48 -9.75 -10.90
CA GLU A 216 -13.35 -9.22 -12.25
C GLU A 216 -14.18 -7.95 -12.42
N PRO A 217 -13.58 -6.83 -12.89
CA PRO A 217 -14.35 -5.65 -13.26
C PRO A 217 -15.16 -5.94 -14.52
N SER A 218 -16.38 -5.41 -14.63
CA SER A 218 -17.19 -5.62 -15.83
C SER A 218 -16.53 -5.01 -17.09
N HIS A 219 -15.76 -3.94 -16.92
CA HIS A 219 -14.96 -3.29 -17.97
C HIS A 219 -13.89 -2.34 -17.41
N ALA A 220 -12.93 -1.93 -18.25
CA ALA A 220 -11.80 -1.08 -17.86
C ALA A 220 -12.15 0.38 -17.49
N LEU A 221 -13.43 0.76 -17.57
CA LEU A 221 -13.94 2.08 -17.17
C LEU A 221 -15.13 1.94 -16.21
N ASP A 222 -15.17 0.83 -15.45
CA ASP A 222 -16.28 0.56 -14.55
C ASP A 222 -16.32 1.49 -13.35
N GLY A 223 -17.44 2.19 -13.20
CA GLY A 223 -17.68 3.11 -12.11
C GLY A 223 -16.85 4.41 -12.17
N PHE A 224 -17.26 5.34 -11.30
CA PHE A 224 -16.63 6.67 -11.20
C PHE A 224 -15.17 6.60 -10.73
N LEU A 225 -14.80 5.56 -9.98
CA LEU A 225 -13.44 5.37 -9.49
C LEU A 225 -12.44 5.16 -10.63
N LEU A 226 -12.68 4.21 -11.54
CA LEU A 226 -11.78 3.93 -12.66
C LEU A 226 -11.67 5.13 -13.60
N VAL A 227 -12.80 5.76 -13.93
CA VAL A 227 -12.82 6.98 -14.76
C VAL A 227 -12.02 8.09 -14.08
N GLY A 228 -12.21 8.29 -12.77
CA GLY A 228 -11.47 9.25 -11.96
C GLY A 228 -9.97 8.97 -11.94
N LEU A 229 -9.56 7.72 -11.71
CA LEU A 229 -8.17 7.30 -11.70
C LEU A 229 -7.49 7.51 -13.06
N TRP A 230 -8.15 7.16 -14.17
CA TRP A 230 -7.65 7.43 -15.51
C TRP A 230 -7.49 8.93 -15.78
N ALA A 231 -8.50 9.74 -15.41
CA ALA A 231 -8.45 11.19 -15.57
C ALA A 231 -7.32 11.82 -14.75
N VAL A 232 -7.17 11.44 -13.48
CA VAL A 232 -6.09 11.90 -12.60
C VAL A 232 -4.73 11.44 -13.13
N GLY A 233 -4.60 10.18 -13.53
CA GLY A 233 -3.37 9.62 -14.11
C GLY A 233 -2.93 10.38 -15.36
N ALA A 234 -3.86 10.62 -16.28
CA ALA A 234 -3.61 11.41 -17.49
C ALA A 234 -3.22 12.85 -17.15
N GLY A 235 -3.92 13.50 -16.21
CA GLY A 235 -3.62 14.86 -15.77
C GLY A 235 -2.23 14.99 -15.14
N VAL A 236 -1.84 14.05 -14.29
CA VAL A 236 -0.52 14.03 -13.62
C VAL A 236 0.59 13.76 -14.61
N LEU A 237 0.38 12.82 -15.54
CA LEU A 237 1.32 12.55 -16.62
C LEU A 237 1.52 13.79 -17.50
N LEU A 238 0.43 14.46 -17.89
CA LEU A 238 0.50 15.69 -18.67
C LEU A 238 1.25 16.79 -17.91
N ALA A 239 0.96 16.99 -16.62
CA ALA A 239 1.66 17.96 -15.78
C ALA A 239 3.17 17.68 -15.70
N LEU A 240 3.57 16.41 -15.54
CA LEU A 240 4.97 16.00 -15.58
C LEU A 240 5.63 16.31 -16.93
N LEU A 241 4.95 16.02 -18.04
CA LEU A 241 5.46 16.28 -19.39
C LEU A 241 5.63 17.77 -19.68
N VAL A 242 4.64 18.60 -19.30
CA VAL A 242 4.72 20.07 -19.44
C VAL A 242 5.86 20.64 -18.62
N LEU A 243 5.98 20.24 -17.34
CA LEU A 243 7.07 20.70 -16.49
C LEU A 243 8.44 20.22 -17.00
N ALA A 244 8.54 18.99 -17.47
CA ALA A 244 9.79 18.47 -18.05
C ALA A 244 10.18 19.24 -19.32
N TRP A 245 9.19 19.58 -20.16
CA TRP A 245 9.38 20.40 -21.35
C TRP A 245 9.87 21.81 -20.99
N ASP A 246 9.21 22.49 -20.05
CA ASP A 246 9.59 23.83 -19.58
C ASP A 246 11.01 23.87 -19.02
N VAL A 247 11.39 22.84 -18.24
CA VAL A 247 12.75 22.74 -17.70
C VAL A 247 13.75 22.55 -18.85
N ARG A 248 13.45 21.71 -19.86
CA ARG A 248 14.32 21.55 -21.05
C ARG A 248 14.44 22.84 -21.85
N GLY A 249 13.33 23.55 -22.07
CA GLY A 249 13.30 24.83 -22.78
C GLY A 249 14.18 25.86 -22.08
N SER A 250 14.03 25.99 -20.76
CA SER A 250 14.83 26.93 -19.96
C SER A 250 16.34 26.66 -20.02
N ILE A 251 16.77 25.41 -20.16
CA ILE A 251 18.21 25.11 -20.33
C ILE A 251 18.70 25.52 -21.71
N ARG A 252 17.94 25.21 -22.75
CA ARG A 252 18.30 25.62 -24.12
C ARG A 252 18.47 27.13 -24.23
N ASP A 253 17.58 27.89 -23.59
CA ASP A 253 17.69 29.35 -23.55
C ASP A 253 18.94 29.80 -22.78
N ALA A 254 19.20 29.21 -21.60
CA ALA A 254 20.37 29.55 -20.80
C ALA A 254 21.70 29.26 -21.54
N ASP A 255 21.77 28.15 -22.27
CA ASP A 255 22.95 27.78 -23.05
C ASP A 255 23.12 28.69 -24.29
N ALA A 256 22.02 29.11 -24.93
CA ALA A 256 22.05 30.08 -26.02
C ALA A 256 22.55 31.46 -25.55
N PHE A 257 22.10 31.94 -24.39
CA PHE A 257 22.61 33.18 -23.80
C PHE A 257 24.09 33.08 -23.43
N ALA A 258 24.53 31.94 -22.87
CA ALA A 258 25.94 31.72 -22.55
C ALA A 258 26.82 31.76 -23.81
N ALA A 259 26.41 31.09 -24.89
CA ALA A 259 27.12 31.10 -26.17
C ALA A 259 27.22 32.52 -26.77
N THR A 260 26.15 33.31 -26.65
CA THR A 260 26.13 34.70 -27.19
C THR A 260 27.02 35.63 -26.36
N SER A 261 27.12 35.43 -25.05
CA SER A 261 27.93 36.26 -24.16
C SER A 261 29.44 36.03 -24.29
N HIS A 262 29.88 34.83 -24.67
CA HIS A 262 31.31 34.52 -24.90
C HIS A 262 31.78 34.85 -26.33
N GLY A 263 30.87 35.02 -27.29
CA GLY A 263 31.22 35.50 -28.64
C GLY A 263 31.45 37.01 -28.74
N GLY A 264 31.19 37.74 -27.64
CA GLY A 264 31.28 39.20 -27.54
C GLY A 264 32.64 39.75 -27.09
N ASP A 265 33.64 38.90 -26.84
CA ASP A 265 35.04 39.34 -26.88
C ASP A 265 35.42 39.60 -28.35
N VAL A 266 34.83 40.66 -28.89
CA VAL A 266 35.51 41.53 -29.83
C VAL A 266 36.72 42.03 -29.07
N GLN A 267 37.78 41.21 -29.09
CA GLN A 267 39.14 41.64 -28.86
C GLN A 267 39.26 42.96 -29.61
N PRO A 268 39.43 44.11 -28.93
CA PRO A 268 39.51 45.40 -29.60
C PRO A 268 40.70 45.33 -30.53
N ARG A 269 40.40 45.05 -31.81
CA ARG A 269 41.39 44.84 -32.85
C ARG A 269 41.86 46.23 -33.25
N GLY A 270 42.81 46.73 -32.48
CA GLY A 270 43.68 47.83 -32.85
C GLY A 270 43.34 49.17 -32.19
N ARG A 271 44.20 49.58 -31.25
CA ARG A 271 44.96 50.81 -31.48
C ARG A 271 46.34 50.68 -30.87
N ALA A 272 47.30 50.30 -31.70
CA ALA A 272 48.70 50.57 -31.45
C ALA A 272 48.89 52.10 -31.41
N ALA A 273 48.74 52.69 -30.23
CA ALA A 273 49.24 54.03 -29.98
C ALA A 273 50.74 53.91 -29.77
N ARG A 274 51.50 54.09 -30.86
CA ARG A 274 52.87 54.62 -30.77
C ARG A 274 52.77 56.00 -30.13
N HIS A 275 53.18 56.13 -28.88
CA HIS A 275 53.71 57.38 -28.37
C HIS A 275 55.10 57.15 -27.80
N SER A 276 56.05 57.56 -28.64
CA SER A 276 57.45 57.81 -28.35
C SER A 276 57.57 59.15 -27.62
N THR A 277 58.76 59.35 -27.05
CA THR A 277 59.37 60.56 -26.45
C THR A 277 58.91 60.88 -25.02
N ASP A 278 59.69 60.57 -23.98
CA ASP A 278 61.02 61.10 -23.60
C ASP A 278 60.90 62.52 -23.03
N GLY A 279 61.23 62.70 -21.73
CA GLY A 279 61.22 64.02 -21.06
C GLY A 279 60.85 64.09 -19.57
N LYS A 280 61.79 63.71 -18.70
CA LYS A 280 62.33 64.50 -17.54
C LYS A 280 61.39 65.17 -16.49
N ALA A 281 61.58 64.69 -15.24
CA ALA A 281 61.59 65.38 -13.92
C ALA A 281 60.44 66.35 -13.52
N ASP A 282 59.71 66.10 -12.43
CA ASP A 282 60.06 66.52 -11.06
C ASP A 282 58.94 66.20 -10.03
N ALA A 283 59.40 65.82 -8.83
CA ALA A 283 58.90 66.10 -7.47
C ALA A 283 57.46 65.74 -6.98
N ALA A 284 57.47 65.10 -5.81
CA ALA A 284 56.49 65.07 -4.71
C ALA A 284 55.14 64.39 -4.99
N GLY A 285 54.63 63.46 -4.19
CA GLY A 285 54.95 63.02 -2.84
C GLY A 285 53.62 62.50 -2.28
N ASP A 286 53.54 61.20 -2.00
CA ASP A 286 53.04 60.68 -0.72
C ASP A 286 53.01 59.15 -0.77
N ALA A 287 53.76 58.59 0.16
CA ALA A 287 53.88 57.18 0.41
C ALA A 287 52.80 56.76 1.42
N VAL A 288 51.94 55.81 1.03
CA VAL A 288 51.29 54.93 2.01
C VAL A 288 51.63 53.51 1.62
N THR A 289 52.64 53.01 2.32
CA THR A 289 53.18 51.67 2.28
C THR A 289 52.18 50.67 2.87
N THR A 290 52.03 49.58 2.13
CA THR A 290 51.79 48.21 2.58
C THR A 290 52.33 47.88 3.97
N GLU A 291 51.68 47.00 4.75
CA GLU A 291 51.99 45.55 4.80
C GLU A 291 51.24 44.85 5.99
N PRO A 292 51.48 43.57 6.36
CA PRO A 292 50.43 42.56 6.58
C PRO A 292 50.21 42.24 8.07
N SER A 293 49.23 41.38 8.39
CA SER A 293 49.14 40.78 9.72
C SER A 293 48.92 39.28 9.64
N ARG A 294 49.93 38.56 10.09
CA ARG A 294 49.95 37.12 10.34
C ARG A 294 50.64 36.89 11.70
N ASP A 295 49.98 36.06 12.50
CA ASP A 295 50.45 35.30 13.66
C ASP A 295 50.83 36.05 14.96
N GLU A 296 50.01 35.87 16.00
CA GLU A 296 50.52 35.74 17.37
C GLU A 296 49.75 34.64 18.14
N ARG A 297 50.44 33.50 18.29
CA ARG A 297 50.23 32.51 19.35
C ARG A 297 50.60 33.15 20.68
N SER A 298 49.70 33.09 21.67
CA SER A 298 50.07 33.20 23.07
C SER A 298 49.65 31.94 23.83
N ALA A 299 50.61 31.38 24.55
CA ALA A 299 50.51 30.14 25.30
C ALA A 299 50.71 30.41 26.79
N ARG A 300 49.97 29.63 27.60
CA ARG A 300 50.22 29.24 29.02
C ARG A 300 49.96 30.26 30.14
N GLY A 301 49.11 29.83 31.08
CA GLY A 301 49.50 29.73 32.49
C GLY A 301 48.43 29.89 33.58
N ARG A 302 48.01 28.75 34.17
CA ARG A 302 47.66 28.47 35.61
C ARG A 302 46.58 29.37 36.27
N SER A 303 45.52 28.81 36.88
CA SER A 303 45.60 28.15 38.19
C SER A 303 44.30 27.40 38.54
N ALA A 304 44.42 26.28 39.25
CA ALA A 304 43.35 25.55 39.93
C ALA A 304 42.82 26.35 41.16
N PRO A 305 41.70 25.93 41.78
CA PRO A 305 41.83 24.94 42.85
C PRO A 305 40.77 23.84 42.86
N ALA A 306 41.15 22.77 43.57
CA ALA A 306 40.38 21.60 43.95
C ALA A 306 39.19 21.92 44.87
N ARG A 307 38.14 21.09 44.79
CA ARG A 307 37.38 20.61 45.95
C ARG A 307 36.84 19.21 45.68
N ASP A 308 37.54 18.24 46.28
CA ASP A 308 36.96 17.01 46.81
C ASP A 308 35.84 17.33 47.81
N SER A 309 34.77 16.55 47.81
CA SER A 309 34.41 15.67 48.94
C SER A 309 33.02 15.05 48.80
N ALA A 310 33.02 13.72 48.95
CA ALA A 310 32.04 12.88 49.65
C ALA A 310 30.62 12.71 49.04
N ARG A 311 30.23 11.51 48.56
CA ARG A 311 30.03 10.22 49.26
C ARG A 311 28.72 10.19 50.06
N GLY A 312 27.76 9.35 49.65
CA GLY A 312 26.83 8.72 50.57
C GLY A 312 25.43 8.38 50.03
N ALA A 313 25.09 7.08 50.17
CA ALA A 313 23.73 6.51 50.39
C ALA A 313 22.77 6.45 49.18
N SER A 314 22.54 5.29 48.54
CA SER A 314 21.78 4.08 48.97
C SER A 314 20.29 4.12 48.61
N GLY A 315 19.85 3.10 47.86
CA GLY A 315 18.44 2.79 47.56
C GLY A 315 18.35 2.02 46.24
N ARG A 316 18.61 0.71 46.15
CA ARG A 316 17.75 -0.42 46.57
C ARG A 316 16.31 -0.35 46.02
N ARG A 317 16.08 -1.04 44.90
CA ARG A 317 14.86 -1.80 44.50
C ARG A 317 15.35 -2.79 43.43
N SER A 318 15.48 -4.11 43.64
CA SER A 318 14.47 -5.11 44.03
C SER A 318 13.22 -4.95 43.17
N GLY A 319 12.84 -5.86 42.27
CA GLY A 319 13.34 -7.16 41.83
C GLY A 319 12.26 -7.77 40.93
N SER A 320 12.61 -8.56 39.93
CA SER A 320 11.82 -9.71 39.49
C SER A 320 12.63 -10.50 38.47
N ARG A 321 13.09 -11.65 38.94
CA ARG A 321 13.73 -12.73 38.20
C ARG A 321 12.78 -13.90 38.38
N ALA A 322 12.21 -14.38 37.28
CA ALA A 322 11.65 -15.72 37.14
C ALA A 322 12.19 -16.17 35.77
N ASP A 323 13.27 -16.96 35.78
CA ASP A 323 13.18 -18.41 35.64
C ASP A 323 12.84 -18.81 34.20
N GLN A 324 13.88 -19.03 33.39
CA GLN A 324 13.86 -20.24 32.58
C GLN A 324 15.27 -20.75 32.32
N ALA A 325 15.44 -21.98 32.78
CA ALA A 325 16.66 -22.75 32.79
C ALA A 325 17.09 -23.13 31.37
N GLY A 326 18.38 -23.04 31.13
CA GLY A 326 19.01 -23.83 30.08
C GLY A 326 19.02 -25.31 30.45
N SER A 327 19.00 -26.16 29.43
CA SER A 327 19.56 -27.50 29.51
C SER A 327 20.26 -27.86 28.19
N PRO A 328 21.28 -28.74 28.22
CA PRO A 328 22.33 -28.86 27.21
C PRO A 328 22.15 -30.08 26.29
N ASP A 329 23.06 -30.17 25.31
CA ASP A 329 23.59 -31.39 24.68
C ASP A 329 22.61 -32.49 24.21
N ARG A 330 22.60 -32.71 22.88
CA ARG A 330 22.50 -34.08 22.36
C ARG A 330 23.36 -34.27 21.10
N SER A 331 24.59 -34.69 21.35
CA SER A 331 25.35 -35.55 20.44
C SER A 331 24.79 -36.98 20.47
N GLY A 332 24.79 -37.62 19.30
CA GLY A 332 24.55 -39.05 19.07
C GLY A 332 24.36 -39.25 17.56
N SER A 333 25.39 -39.52 16.75
CA SER A 333 26.26 -40.71 16.65
C SER A 333 25.52 -42.00 16.30
N MET A 334 25.76 -42.44 15.04
CA MET A 334 25.79 -43.81 14.49
C MET A 334 24.59 -44.75 14.70
N VAL A 335 24.04 -45.29 13.61
CA VAL A 335 24.20 -46.72 13.27
C VAL A 335 24.10 -46.92 11.74
N ASP A 336 25.09 -47.62 11.19
CA ASP A 336 25.05 -48.29 9.88
C ASP A 336 23.95 -49.37 9.85
N ALA A 337 23.26 -49.54 8.72
CA ALA A 337 22.67 -50.83 8.38
C ALA A 337 22.62 -51.01 6.86
N ALA A 338 23.37 -52.01 6.44
CA ALA A 338 23.53 -52.49 5.08
C ALA A 338 22.36 -53.38 4.61
N ASP A 339 22.34 -53.57 3.28
CA ASP A 339 22.01 -54.77 2.52
C ASP A 339 20.62 -55.44 2.60
N GLY A 340 20.11 -55.78 1.40
CA GLY A 340 19.08 -56.79 1.18
C GLY A 340 17.95 -56.31 0.25
N GLN A 341 18.03 -56.36 -1.08
CA GLN A 341 18.00 -57.53 -1.98
C GLN A 341 16.58 -57.95 -2.43
N ALA A 342 16.48 -58.29 -3.72
CA ALA A 342 15.36 -58.93 -4.45
C ALA A 342 14.17 -58.01 -4.78
N ALA A 343 13.44 -58.17 -5.88
CA ALA A 343 13.54 -58.90 -7.15
C ALA A 343 12.28 -58.47 -7.95
N ASP A 344 12.25 -58.80 -9.25
CA ASP A 344 11.07 -58.87 -10.13
C ASP A 344 10.42 -57.54 -10.54
N GLY A 345 10.17 -57.24 -11.82
CA GLY A 345 10.05 -58.10 -13.00
C GLY A 345 8.60 -58.46 -13.28
N HIS A 346 7.84 -57.56 -13.92
CA HIS A 346 6.69 -57.88 -14.82
C HIS A 346 6.10 -56.55 -15.31
N ASP A 347 6.19 -56.21 -16.59
CA ASP A 347 5.52 -56.74 -17.79
C ASP A 347 4.33 -55.88 -18.21
N ILE A 348 4.42 -55.49 -19.46
CA ILE A 348 3.50 -54.71 -20.24
C ILE A 348 2.42 -55.67 -20.73
N VAL A 349 1.16 -55.46 -20.37
CA VAL A 349 0.03 -56.05 -21.08
C VAL A 349 -1.07 -54.99 -21.27
N ALA A 350 -1.30 -54.66 -22.53
CA ALA A 350 -2.47 -53.92 -23.00
C ALA A 350 -3.62 -54.91 -23.34
N PRO A 351 -4.75 -54.41 -23.86
CA PRO A 351 -6.06 -54.45 -23.24
C PRO A 351 -6.88 -55.72 -23.59
N SER A 352 -7.89 -56.03 -22.77
CA SER A 352 -8.99 -56.91 -23.18
C SER A 352 -10.31 -56.21 -22.98
N GLU A 353 -11.01 -56.08 -24.10
CA GLU A 353 -12.41 -55.68 -24.19
C GLU A 353 -13.33 -56.77 -23.58
N ASN A 354 -14.57 -56.34 -23.34
CA ASN A 354 -15.81 -57.11 -23.36
C ASN A 354 -16.32 -57.69 -22.03
N ALA A 355 -17.36 -57.05 -21.45
CA ALA A 355 -18.70 -57.64 -21.32
C ALA A 355 -19.67 -56.81 -20.46
N THR A 356 -20.67 -56.26 -21.14
CA THR A 356 -22.07 -55.99 -20.77
C THR A 356 -22.63 -56.71 -19.53
N SER A 357 -23.26 -55.94 -18.62
CA SER A 357 -24.53 -56.18 -17.86
C SER A 357 -24.56 -55.20 -16.67
N GLY A 358 -25.32 -54.09 -16.66
CA GLY A 358 -26.75 -54.03 -16.36
C GLY A 358 -26.96 -53.10 -15.13
N PRO A 359 -27.90 -52.13 -15.15
CA PRO A 359 -27.99 -51.08 -14.13
C PRO A 359 -28.76 -51.56 -12.90
N SER A 360 -28.15 -51.46 -11.72
CA SER A 360 -28.88 -51.50 -10.44
C SER A 360 -28.99 -50.09 -9.89
N ALA A 361 -30.20 -49.57 -10.03
CA ALA A 361 -30.69 -48.41 -9.31
C ALA A 361 -30.55 -48.63 -7.80
N LEU A 362 -29.85 -47.71 -7.15
CA LEU A 362 -30.07 -47.38 -5.76
C LEU A 362 -30.19 -45.85 -5.71
N GLU A 363 -31.41 -45.40 -5.91
CA GLU A 363 -31.88 -44.10 -5.47
C GLU A 363 -31.71 -44.04 -3.95
N GLY A 364 -30.68 -43.31 -3.52
CA GLY A 364 -30.50 -42.85 -2.15
C GLY A 364 -30.77 -41.35 -2.14
N GLU A 365 -32.06 -40.99 -2.23
CA GLU A 365 -32.56 -39.65 -1.97
C GLU A 365 -32.34 -39.36 -0.48
N VAL A 366 -31.22 -38.70 -0.16
CA VAL A 366 -31.02 -38.11 1.17
C VAL A 366 -31.64 -36.73 1.09
N GLU A 367 -32.89 -36.61 1.49
CA GLU A 367 -33.50 -35.32 1.78
C GLU A 367 -32.67 -34.64 2.87
N ALA A 368 -31.80 -33.73 2.45
CA ALA A 368 -31.28 -32.71 3.32
C ALA A 368 -32.48 -31.84 3.73
N VAL A 369 -32.94 -32.03 4.96
CA VAL A 369 -33.92 -31.16 5.61
C VAL A 369 -33.29 -29.78 5.73
N GLY A 370 -33.48 -28.97 4.70
CA GLY A 370 -33.24 -27.54 4.73
C GLY A 370 -34.26 -26.90 5.66
N VAL A 371 -33.87 -26.68 6.91
CA VAL A 371 -34.57 -25.74 7.79
C VAL A 371 -34.22 -24.33 7.32
N SER A 372 -34.88 -23.92 6.24
CA SER A 372 -34.91 -22.53 5.79
C SER A 372 -36.20 -21.89 6.30
N GLU A 373 -36.31 -21.73 7.61
CA GLU A 373 -37.27 -20.82 8.25
C GLU A 373 -36.60 -20.12 9.44
N ALA A 374 -35.56 -19.33 9.16
CA ALA A 374 -35.25 -18.21 10.03
C ALA A 374 -36.29 -17.12 9.73
N VAL A 375 -37.37 -17.18 10.52
CA VAL A 375 -38.43 -16.18 10.61
C VAL A 375 -37.81 -14.79 10.69
N GLY A 376 -38.15 -13.95 9.71
CA GLY A 376 -37.98 -12.51 9.81
C GLY A 376 -38.82 -11.98 10.96
N VAL A 377 -38.17 -11.72 12.10
CA VAL A 377 -38.69 -10.83 13.13
C VAL A 377 -38.06 -9.46 12.89
N SER A 378 -38.68 -8.71 11.98
CA SER A 378 -38.59 -7.25 12.02
C SER A 378 -39.69 -6.77 12.96
N GLU A 379 -39.41 -6.74 14.25
CA GLU A 379 -40.25 -6.03 15.21
C GLU A 379 -39.43 -5.06 16.07
N ALA A 380 -40.00 -3.86 16.16
CA ALA A 380 -39.81 -2.84 17.18
C ALA A 380 -38.49 -2.05 17.17
N VAL A 381 -38.54 -0.96 16.38
CA VAL A 381 -38.07 0.37 16.78
C VAL A 381 -38.33 0.60 18.27
N GLY A 382 -37.27 0.46 19.09
CA GLY A 382 -37.22 0.95 20.45
C GLY A 382 -36.64 2.36 20.45
N VAL A 383 -37.51 3.37 20.35
CA VAL A 383 -37.16 4.76 20.67
C VAL A 383 -36.92 4.81 22.18
N SER A 384 -35.67 4.88 22.59
CA SER A 384 -35.33 5.32 23.94
C SER A 384 -35.59 6.82 24.01
N GLU A 385 -36.71 7.19 24.66
CA GLU A 385 -36.94 8.52 25.19
C GLU A 385 -35.72 8.94 26.02
N VAL A 386 -35.01 9.97 25.55
CA VAL A 386 -34.07 10.73 26.37
C VAL A 386 -34.85 11.91 26.93
N ASP A 387 -35.29 11.76 28.18
CA ASP A 387 -35.98 12.79 28.94
C ASP A 387 -35.04 13.35 30.04
N GLY A 388 -34.91 14.68 30.06
CA GLY A 388 -34.25 15.51 31.09
C GLY A 388 -32.71 15.53 31.07
N VAL A 389 -31.99 16.65 31.21
CA VAL A 389 -32.29 17.87 31.97
C VAL A 389 -31.49 19.07 31.44
N SER A 390 -32.20 20.20 31.40
CA SER A 390 -31.87 21.63 31.34
C SER A 390 -30.55 22.14 31.96
N GLU A 391 -29.93 23.12 31.29
CA GLU A 391 -29.43 24.44 31.78
C GLU A 391 -28.67 25.09 30.59
N VAL A 392 -29.18 26.08 29.85
CA VAL A 392 -29.40 27.53 30.14
C VAL A 392 -28.17 28.22 30.76
N ASP A 393 -27.34 28.84 29.92
CA ASP A 393 -26.99 30.27 29.96
C ASP A 393 -25.81 30.60 29.01
N GLY A 394 -25.89 31.72 28.29
CA GLY A 394 -24.70 32.33 27.66
C GLY A 394 -24.90 33.01 26.31
N ALA A 395 -25.65 34.10 26.30
CA ALA A 395 -25.81 35.02 25.18
C ALA A 395 -24.49 35.60 24.63
N ALA A 396 -24.37 35.73 23.31
CA ALA A 396 -23.70 36.86 22.66
C ALA A 396 -24.26 37.06 21.24
N ALA A 397 -24.91 38.21 21.07
CA ALA A 397 -25.52 38.69 19.84
C ALA A 397 -24.48 39.27 18.86
N ALA A 398 -24.71 39.05 17.57
CA ALA A 398 -24.32 39.91 16.44
C ALA A 398 -25.16 39.43 15.24
N ASP A 399 -26.37 39.93 15.04
CA ASP A 399 -26.68 41.22 14.41
C ASP A 399 -26.18 41.31 12.96
N SER A 400 -27.08 40.99 12.03
CA SER A 400 -27.03 41.44 10.63
C SER A 400 -28.45 41.36 10.05
N ASP A 401 -29.21 42.41 10.35
CA ASP A 401 -30.26 42.94 9.48
C ASP A 401 -29.65 43.30 8.11
N ASP A 402 -30.20 42.77 7.01
CA ASP A 402 -30.72 43.62 5.91
C ASP A 402 -31.51 42.80 4.87
N ALA A 403 -32.84 42.97 4.95
CA ALA A 403 -33.78 43.35 3.88
C ALA A 403 -33.95 42.53 2.57
N PRO A 404 -35.16 42.64 1.92
CA PRO A 404 -35.79 41.51 1.24
C PRO A 404 -36.13 41.74 -0.25
N ALA A 405 -36.79 40.71 -0.81
CA ALA A 405 -37.73 40.70 -1.93
C ALA A 405 -37.15 40.75 -3.35
N ASP A 406 -37.29 39.62 -4.06
CA ASP A 406 -37.75 39.65 -5.44
C ASP A 406 -38.65 38.43 -5.73
N THR A 407 -39.91 38.75 -6.04
CA THR A 407 -40.97 37.85 -6.49
C THR A 407 -40.98 37.90 -8.01
N GLY A 408 -40.49 36.84 -8.65
CA GLY A 408 -40.59 36.65 -10.10
C GLY A 408 -41.44 35.42 -10.40
N ASP A 409 -42.73 35.66 -10.61
CA ASP A 409 -43.65 34.75 -11.29
C ASP A 409 -43.10 34.37 -12.68
N ASP A 410 -43.14 33.09 -13.04
CA ASP A 410 -43.27 32.73 -14.45
C ASP A 410 -44.15 31.48 -14.58
N GLU A 411 -45.38 31.75 -15.00
CA GLU A 411 -46.39 30.80 -15.46
C GLU A 411 -45.97 30.23 -16.82
N GLY A 412 -46.09 28.92 -17.03
CA GLY A 412 -46.00 28.34 -18.38
C GLY A 412 -46.51 26.91 -18.45
N PRO A 413 -47.28 26.53 -19.50
CA PRO A 413 -48.51 25.78 -19.29
C PRO A 413 -48.46 24.29 -19.66
N ALA A 414 -49.43 23.59 -19.05
CA ALA A 414 -50.19 22.45 -19.54
C ALA A 414 -49.75 21.78 -20.86
N THR A 415 -49.46 20.48 -20.77
CA THR A 415 -49.77 19.53 -21.84
C THR A 415 -50.67 18.42 -21.29
N ARG A 416 -51.79 18.26 -22.00
CA ARG A 416 -52.84 17.27 -21.80
C ARG A 416 -52.88 16.43 -23.09
N ASP A 417 -53.06 15.13 -22.90
CA ASP A 417 -53.52 14.11 -23.87
C ASP A 417 -52.59 13.66 -25.00
N ALA A 418 -52.13 12.40 -24.88
CA ALA A 418 -52.46 11.31 -25.79
C ALA A 418 -52.41 9.97 -25.05
#